data_AF-A0A327J8Y2-F1
#
_entry.id   AF-A0A327J8Y2-F1
#
_cell.length_a   1.000
_cell.length_b   1.000
_cell.length_c   1.000
_cell.angle_alpha   90.00
_cell.angle_beta   90.00
_cell.angle_gamma   90.00
#
_symmetry.space_group_name_H-M   'P 1'
#
loop_
_entity.id
_entity.type
_entity.pdbx_description
1 polymer ?
#
loop_
_entity_poly.entity_id
_entity_poly.type
_entity_poly.pdbx_seq_one_letter_code
_entity_poly.pdbx_strand_id
1 'polypeptide(L)'
;MDMQVNNLTSVNKIGTQKTQTKKFLPAQKPDTFEKSANKFNLDDAMTELSNLKGITGKPKFNDEKLEFIKGELSKTPEKWQPFKTLVQNPKVISSIACDFLKKDTNDLKNIAEISQIKENDAPKFSPLELKNISNSLAGKQLEKFKSLSGASLGIDNLIKLAQNDKLKNTEKAVAKVNEMKANCPSNILDLRLDTDEYDNDAFAVTATLMNGKKVELLDKDLNRTAIDETQNITRNGKQYQIKKSVDYRNNTTSKVTLEMNKKLPQPVLINEIRVVKDKNGKKVRTEYTTQSDVAGVLNIKHVMPDGTEKVLSSGYVDPKTGITTVKKNMVSLDGTKTEYLYEDDPQGNRISDYKITDKNGKVLLNNSLSFEVVNDKKFISSKNDQKYEITVEDKAINVKDMKDGKTSTINFENYINGNQEKILTVMKKMPGEELIALSKNTKQLEGIDDILHSTYGAVNKRIKTGDNLFVMLHELGHAKDYGEVDVKEKETLTKSIFNNKNINEIFEKEKAQFNKAFPSAQRDHINYFIKTSDVGDGIQEAIAESNALLSTYNNDDLFSIRSQYLQQYFPKTIAQLSHELNK
;
A
#
# COMPACT_ATOMS: atom_id res chain seq x y z
N MET A 1 -54.66 31.74 52.37
CA MET A 1 -55.62 32.15 53.41
C MET A 1 -56.31 33.39 52.87
N ASP A 2 -57.63 33.34 52.81
CA ASP A 2 -58.62 34.40 52.61
C ASP A 2 -58.56 35.36 51.40
N MET A 3 -59.67 35.35 50.66
CA MET A 3 -60.11 36.45 49.79
C MET A 3 -60.47 37.67 50.62
N GLN A 4 -60.37 38.87 50.03
CA GLN A 4 -61.41 39.88 50.23
C GLN A 4 -61.60 40.78 49.01
N VAL A 5 -62.86 41.04 48.69
CA VAL A 5 -63.36 41.98 47.67
C VAL A 5 -63.97 43.15 48.43
N ASN A 6 -63.87 44.40 47.93
CA ASN A 6 -64.83 45.45 48.29
C ASN A 6 -64.94 46.60 47.26
N ASN A 7 -66.10 46.64 46.60
CA ASN A 7 -67.01 47.79 46.40
C ASN A 7 -66.53 49.18 45.90
N LEU A 8 -66.90 49.46 44.65
CA LEU A 8 -67.96 50.40 44.20
C LEU A 8 -67.94 51.93 44.53
N THR A 9 -68.15 52.68 43.44
CA THR A 9 -68.95 53.93 43.28
C THR A 9 -68.46 55.31 43.73
N SER A 10 -68.25 56.19 42.73
CA SER A 10 -68.81 57.56 42.67
C SER A 10 -68.90 58.03 41.20
N VAL A 11 -69.78 59.00 40.88
CA VAL A 11 -70.30 59.26 39.51
C VAL A 11 -70.54 60.77 39.26
N ASN A 12 -70.28 61.23 38.02
CA ASN A 12 -70.68 62.52 37.41
C ASN A 12 -70.03 63.81 37.99
N LYS A 13 -69.80 64.93 37.28
CA LYS A 13 -70.06 65.52 35.93
C LYS A 13 -68.99 66.66 35.75
N ILE A 14 -68.65 67.27 34.60
CA ILE A 14 -68.98 67.20 33.16
C ILE A 14 -67.79 67.82 32.37
N GLY A 15 -67.69 67.64 31.04
CA GLY A 15 -66.71 68.38 30.20
C GLY A 15 -66.70 67.98 28.72
N THR A 16 -67.34 68.79 27.87
CA THR A 16 -67.26 68.71 26.39
C THR A 16 -65.91 69.26 25.89
N GLN A 17 -65.35 68.92 24.72
CA GLN A 17 -65.82 68.17 23.55
C GLN A 17 -64.60 67.69 22.74
N LYS A 18 -64.59 66.45 22.22
CA LYS A 18 -63.95 66.07 20.93
C LYS A 18 -64.26 64.62 20.60
N THR A 19 -64.80 64.38 19.41
CA THR A 19 -65.18 63.05 18.90
C THR A 19 -63.94 62.18 18.66
N GLN A 20 -63.66 61.26 19.58
CA GLN A 20 -62.77 60.13 19.29
C GLN A 20 -63.56 59.03 18.58
N THR A 21 -63.22 58.81 17.31
CA THR A 21 -63.66 57.66 16.53
C THR A 21 -63.34 56.36 17.26
N LYS A 22 -64.29 55.43 17.27
CA LYS A 22 -64.01 54.03 17.66
C LYS A 22 -62.87 53.53 16.78
N LYS A 23 -61.71 53.22 17.38
CA LYS A 23 -60.75 52.32 16.76
C LYS A 23 -61.40 50.94 16.70
N PHE A 24 -62.03 50.65 15.56
CA PHE A 24 -62.23 49.27 15.16
C PHE A 24 -60.87 48.57 15.19
N LEU A 25 -60.88 47.29 15.56
CA LEU A 25 -59.73 46.41 15.29
C LEU A 25 -59.36 46.57 13.80
N PRO A 26 -58.07 46.69 13.44
CA PRO A 26 -57.69 46.70 12.05
C PRO A 26 -58.29 45.46 11.38
N ALA A 27 -58.88 45.64 10.20
CA ALA A 27 -59.44 44.53 9.45
C ALA A 27 -58.40 43.42 9.38
N GLN A 28 -58.78 42.19 9.76
CA GLN A 28 -57.95 41.03 9.46
C GLN A 28 -57.64 41.09 7.98
N LYS A 29 -56.35 40.97 7.63
CA LYS A 29 -55.98 40.79 6.22
C LYS A 29 -56.82 39.62 5.69
N PRO A 30 -57.35 39.70 4.47
CA PRO A 30 -57.95 38.53 3.83
C PRO A 30 -56.97 37.37 3.94
N ASP A 31 -57.48 36.15 4.14
CA ASP A 31 -56.65 34.95 4.04
C ASP A 31 -56.07 34.87 2.62
N THR A 32 -54.89 35.44 2.45
CA THR A 32 -54.02 35.15 1.33
C THR A 32 -53.49 33.75 1.57
N PHE A 33 -54.29 32.76 1.17
CA PHE A 33 -53.75 31.49 0.72
C PHE A 33 -52.66 31.83 -0.30
N GLU A 34 -51.40 31.74 0.11
CA GLU A 34 -50.29 31.74 -0.85
C GLU A 34 -50.59 30.62 -1.84
N LYS A 35 -50.75 30.97 -3.11
CA LYS A 35 -50.89 29.99 -4.18
C LYS A 35 -49.65 29.12 -4.14
N SER A 36 -49.82 27.86 -3.76
CA SER A 36 -48.74 26.87 -3.84
C SER A 36 -48.21 26.84 -5.28
N ALA A 37 -46.88 26.88 -5.39
CA ALA A 37 -46.19 27.01 -6.66
C ALA A 37 -46.54 25.86 -7.62
N ASN A 38 -46.68 26.20 -8.91
CA ASN A 38 -46.72 25.32 -10.09
C ASN A 38 -47.01 23.82 -9.81
N LYS A 39 -48.28 23.43 -9.82
CA LYS A 39 -48.64 22.02 -9.97
C LYS A 39 -48.07 21.48 -11.29
N PHE A 40 -47.41 20.33 -11.23
CA PHE A 40 -46.95 19.60 -12.41
C PHE A 40 -48.12 19.24 -13.31
N ASN A 41 -47.99 19.52 -14.61
CA ASN A 41 -48.91 19.07 -15.66
C ASN A 41 -48.18 18.09 -16.58
N LEU A 42 -48.70 16.87 -16.68
CA LEU A 42 -48.10 15.80 -17.47
C LEU A 42 -48.23 16.06 -18.98
N ASP A 43 -49.35 16.62 -19.43
CA ASP A 43 -49.60 16.84 -20.86
C ASP A 43 -48.73 17.98 -21.42
N ASP A 44 -48.53 19.05 -20.63
CA ASP A 44 -47.57 20.12 -20.95
C ASP A 44 -46.14 19.57 -21.02
N ALA A 45 -45.76 18.70 -20.07
CA ALA A 45 -44.44 18.05 -20.04
C ALA A 45 -44.22 17.16 -21.26
N MET A 46 -45.20 16.34 -21.66
CA MET A 46 -45.12 15.52 -22.86
C MET A 46 -45.09 16.35 -24.14
N THR A 47 -45.81 17.48 -24.18
CA THR A 47 -45.76 18.45 -25.29
C THR A 47 -44.41 19.14 -25.40
N GLU A 48 -43.75 19.45 -24.28
CA GLU A 48 -42.38 19.97 -24.29
C GLU A 48 -41.39 18.93 -24.84
N LEU A 49 -41.50 17.67 -24.38
CA LEU A 49 -40.60 16.58 -24.78
C LEU A 49 -40.71 16.20 -26.26
N SER A 50 -41.92 16.18 -26.84
CA SER A 50 -42.12 15.85 -28.26
C SER A 50 -41.53 16.91 -29.20
N ASN A 51 -41.46 18.16 -28.74
CA ASN A 51 -40.86 19.28 -29.47
C ASN A 51 -39.33 19.39 -29.31
N LEU A 52 -38.71 18.67 -28.37
CA LEU A 52 -37.25 18.67 -28.21
C LEU A 52 -36.55 18.03 -29.41
N LYS A 53 -35.48 18.67 -29.87
CA LYS A 53 -34.64 18.19 -30.98
C LYS A 53 -33.29 17.67 -30.48
N GLY A 54 -32.79 16.61 -31.11
CA GLY A 54 -31.44 16.09 -30.89
C GLY A 54 -30.37 16.86 -31.70
N ILE A 55 -29.10 16.43 -31.60
CA ILE A 55 -27.96 17.02 -32.35
C ILE A 55 -28.25 17.12 -33.86
N THR A 56 -28.97 16.15 -34.43
CA THR A 56 -29.29 16.06 -35.87
C THR A 56 -30.51 16.90 -36.29
N GLY A 57 -31.08 17.72 -35.40
CA GLY A 57 -32.28 18.52 -35.66
C GLY A 57 -33.60 17.72 -35.74
N LYS A 58 -33.53 16.39 -35.71
CA LYS A 58 -34.68 15.47 -35.64
C LYS A 58 -35.30 15.46 -34.23
N PRO A 59 -36.58 15.06 -34.09
CA PRO A 59 -37.21 14.83 -32.78
C PRO A 59 -36.35 13.92 -31.91
N LYS A 60 -36.22 14.30 -30.64
CA LYS A 60 -35.30 13.66 -29.69
C LYS A 60 -35.84 12.31 -29.20
N PHE A 61 -37.16 12.23 -29.02
CA PHE A 61 -37.88 11.04 -28.57
C PHE A 61 -38.85 10.61 -29.67
N ASN A 62 -38.98 9.31 -29.91
CA ASN A 62 -40.07 8.73 -30.69
C ASN A 62 -41.24 8.39 -29.77
N ASP A 63 -42.38 8.03 -30.35
CA ASP A 63 -43.62 7.74 -29.62
C ASP A 63 -43.44 6.66 -28.55
N GLU A 64 -42.66 5.61 -28.85
CA GLU A 64 -42.32 4.54 -27.90
C GLU A 64 -41.58 5.07 -26.65
N LYS A 65 -40.60 5.98 -26.81
CA LYS A 65 -39.93 6.60 -25.66
C LYS A 65 -40.79 7.64 -24.96
N LEU A 66 -41.67 8.35 -25.68
CA LEU A 66 -42.62 9.29 -25.08
C LEU A 66 -43.62 8.56 -24.18
N GLU A 67 -44.20 7.44 -24.62
CA GLU A 67 -45.09 6.61 -23.78
C GLU A 67 -44.36 5.99 -22.58
N PHE A 68 -43.10 5.55 -22.74
CA PHE A 68 -42.28 5.13 -21.58
C PHE A 68 -42.09 6.27 -20.56
N ILE A 69 -41.75 7.49 -21.02
CA ILE A 69 -41.53 8.64 -20.13
C ILE A 69 -42.83 9.04 -19.42
N LYS A 70 -43.95 9.06 -20.14
CA LYS A 70 -45.29 9.32 -19.60
C LYS A 70 -45.67 8.29 -18.53
N GLY A 71 -45.35 7.02 -18.76
CA GLY A 71 -45.54 5.92 -17.80
C GLY A 71 -44.72 6.06 -16.52
N GLU A 72 -43.53 6.68 -16.56
CA GLU A 72 -42.72 6.93 -15.36
C GLU A 72 -43.10 8.25 -14.65
N LEU A 73 -43.33 9.34 -15.38
CA LEU A 73 -43.69 10.63 -14.80
C LEU A 73 -45.11 10.66 -14.19
N SER A 74 -46.02 9.82 -14.68
CA SER A 74 -47.34 9.64 -14.04
C SER A 74 -47.25 8.94 -12.67
N LYS A 75 -46.30 8.00 -12.49
CA LYS A 75 -46.03 7.35 -11.20
C LYS A 75 -45.24 8.24 -10.25
N THR A 76 -44.31 9.04 -10.78
CA THR A 76 -43.38 9.85 -9.97
C THR A 76 -43.19 11.25 -10.56
N PRO A 77 -44.20 12.15 -10.41
CA PRO A 77 -44.16 13.53 -10.92
C PRO A 77 -42.90 14.32 -10.56
N GLU A 78 -42.34 14.07 -9.37
CA GLU A 78 -41.16 14.73 -8.83
C GLU A 78 -39.90 14.53 -9.70
N LYS A 79 -39.84 13.44 -10.49
CA LYS A 79 -38.74 13.20 -11.44
C LYS A 79 -38.70 14.22 -12.58
N TRP A 80 -39.78 14.97 -12.85
CA TRP A 80 -39.89 15.84 -14.01
C TRP A 80 -38.80 16.90 -14.09
N GLN A 81 -38.57 17.68 -13.03
CA GLN A 81 -37.62 18.80 -13.09
C GLN A 81 -36.17 18.31 -13.29
N PRO A 82 -35.66 17.33 -12.52
CA PRO A 82 -34.38 16.67 -12.82
C PRO A 82 -34.28 16.10 -14.24
N PHE A 83 -35.32 15.41 -14.72
CA PHE A 83 -35.34 14.84 -16.06
C PHE A 83 -35.27 15.91 -17.14
N LYS A 84 -36.09 16.96 -17.03
CA LYS A 84 -36.11 18.14 -17.91
C LYS A 84 -34.72 18.78 -18.01
N THR A 85 -34.05 19.01 -16.88
CA THR A 85 -32.67 19.55 -16.82
C THR A 85 -31.69 18.72 -17.65
N LEU A 86 -31.76 17.38 -17.57
CA LEU A 86 -30.89 16.48 -18.32
C LEU A 86 -31.20 16.48 -19.82
N VAL A 87 -32.48 16.45 -20.20
CA VAL A 87 -32.89 16.32 -21.62
C VAL A 87 -32.83 17.63 -22.40
N GLN A 88 -32.67 18.78 -21.74
CA GLN A 88 -32.36 20.05 -22.41
C GLN A 88 -30.97 20.04 -23.08
N ASN A 89 -30.02 19.22 -22.61
CA ASN A 89 -28.74 19.05 -23.29
C ASN A 89 -28.94 18.21 -24.57
N PRO A 90 -28.70 18.76 -25.78
CA PRO A 90 -28.97 18.06 -27.04
C PRO A 90 -28.10 16.82 -27.25
N LYS A 91 -26.97 16.72 -26.54
CA LYS A 91 -26.07 15.55 -26.59
C LYS A 91 -26.56 14.35 -25.76
N VAL A 92 -27.45 14.55 -24.79
CA VAL A 92 -28.07 13.44 -24.04
C VAL A 92 -29.10 12.76 -24.94
N ILE A 93 -28.74 11.65 -25.58
CA ILE A 93 -29.66 10.91 -26.47
C ILE A 93 -30.80 10.24 -25.69
N SER A 94 -31.90 9.90 -26.37
CA SER A 94 -33.11 9.35 -25.75
C SER A 94 -32.89 8.09 -24.94
N SER A 95 -32.02 7.17 -25.37
CA SER A 95 -31.70 5.97 -24.59
C SER A 95 -31.03 6.31 -23.25
N ILE A 96 -30.06 7.23 -23.24
CA ILE A 96 -29.40 7.72 -22.02
C ILE A 96 -30.42 8.43 -21.11
N ALA A 97 -31.29 9.27 -21.68
CA ALA A 97 -32.35 9.94 -20.93
C ALA A 97 -33.29 8.93 -20.25
N CYS A 98 -33.79 7.93 -20.98
CA CYS A 98 -34.64 6.88 -20.41
C CYS A 98 -33.91 6.04 -19.35
N ASP A 99 -32.59 5.82 -19.49
CA ASP A 99 -31.79 5.13 -18.47
C ASP A 99 -31.65 5.96 -17.18
N PHE A 100 -31.52 7.29 -17.28
CA PHE A 100 -31.58 8.17 -16.11
C PHE A 100 -32.96 8.13 -15.45
N LEU A 101 -34.05 8.21 -16.22
CA LEU A 101 -35.42 8.27 -15.68
C LEU A 101 -35.81 7.02 -14.85
N LYS A 102 -35.18 5.86 -15.14
CA LYS A 102 -35.34 4.62 -14.36
C LYS A 102 -34.76 4.69 -12.94
N LYS A 103 -33.83 5.60 -12.66
CA LYS A 103 -33.27 5.82 -11.32
C LYS A 103 -34.35 6.33 -10.36
N ASP A 104 -34.15 6.22 -9.06
CA ASP A 104 -35.02 6.87 -8.09
C ASP A 104 -34.92 8.41 -8.19
N THR A 105 -35.84 9.11 -7.54
CA THR A 105 -35.95 10.57 -7.62
C THR A 105 -34.71 11.29 -7.09
N ASN A 106 -34.05 10.78 -6.04
CA ASN A 106 -32.89 11.44 -5.43
C ASN A 106 -31.62 11.24 -6.27
N ASP A 107 -31.42 10.03 -6.79
CA ASP A 107 -30.31 9.76 -7.71
C ASP A 107 -30.46 10.55 -9.01
N LEU A 108 -31.66 10.57 -9.60
CA LEU A 108 -31.95 11.39 -10.79
C LEU A 108 -31.71 12.89 -10.52
N LYS A 109 -32.10 13.40 -9.35
CA LYS A 109 -31.82 14.78 -8.93
C LYS A 109 -30.32 15.06 -8.84
N ASN A 110 -29.55 14.18 -8.19
CA ASN A 110 -28.10 14.35 -8.09
C ASN A 110 -27.42 14.27 -9.48
N ILE A 111 -27.84 13.37 -10.36
CA ILE A 111 -27.33 13.28 -11.75
C ILE A 111 -27.65 14.57 -12.54
N ALA A 112 -28.86 15.12 -12.37
CA ALA A 112 -29.23 16.40 -12.97
C ALA A 112 -28.36 17.55 -12.45
N GLU A 113 -28.12 17.65 -11.15
CA GLU A 113 -27.21 18.65 -10.56
C GLU A 113 -25.76 18.49 -11.07
N ILE A 114 -25.24 17.26 -11.14
CA ILE A 114 -23.90 16.96 -11.68
C ILE A 114 -23.80 17.36 -13.16
N SER A 115 -24.87 17.22 -13.94
CA SER A 115 -24.89 17.62 -15.36
C SER A 115 -24.76 19.13 -15.60
N GLN A 116 -25.07 19.95 -14.59
CA GLN A 116 -24.98 21.41 -14.66
C GLN A 116 -23.63 21.95 -14.20
N ILE A 117 -22.72 21.10 -13.72
CA ILE A 117 -21.38 21.49 -13.30
C ILE A 117 -20.56 21.85 -14.53
N LYS A 118 -19.94 23.03 -14.51
CA LYS A 118 -19.20 23.59 -15.65
C LYS A 118 -17.70 23.65 -15.41
N GLU A 119 -16.95 23.53 -16.49
CA GLU A 119 -15.51 23.80 -16.56
C GLU A 119 -15.26 24.56 -17.87
N ASN A 120 -14.69 25.78 -17.78
CA ASN A 120 -14.54 26.72 -18.91
C ASN A 120 -15.86 26.96 -19.68
N ASP A 121 -16.92 27.32 -18.95
CA ASP A 121 -18.30 27.58 -19.42
C ASP A 121 -19.04 26.42 -20.13
N ALA A 122 -18.36 25.33 -20.46
CA ALA A 122 -18.93 24.09 -20.97
C ALA A 122 -19.33 23.13 -19.83
N PRO A 123 -20.29 22.21 -20.03
CA PRO A 123 -20.55 21.12 -19.09
C PRO A 123 -19.29 20.28 -18.88
N LYS A 124 -18.90 20.07 -17.61
CA LYS A 124 -17.67 19.36 -17.23
C LYS A 124 -17.70 17.88 -17.64
N PHE A 125 -18.88 17.25 -17.58
CA PHE A 125 -19.08 15.85 -17.90
C PHE A 125 -19.94 15.68 -19.16
N SER A 126 -19.48 14.85 -20.09
CA SER A 126 -20.26 14.45 -21.26
C SER A 126 -21.45 13.54 -20.86
N PRO A 127 -22.47 13.37 -21.73
CA PRO A 127 -23.58 12.45 -21.47
C PRO A 127 -23.18 11.00 -21.24
N LEU A 128 -22.07 10.54 -21.83
CA LEU A 128 -21.56 9.18 -21.64
C LEU A 128 -20.88 9.04 -20.26
N GLU A 129 -20.14 10.07 -19.85
CA GLU A 129 -19.57 10.17 -18.51
C GLU A 129 -20.65 10.26 -17.43
N LEU A 130 -21.70 11.06 -17.64
CA LEU A 130 -22.88 11.11 -16.76
C LEU A 130 -23.58 9.75 -16.65
N LYS A 131 -23.67 8.99 -17.76
CA LYS A 131 -24.16 7.62 -17.75
C LYS A 131 -23.25 6.69 -16.94
N ASN A 132 -21.92 6.81 -17.07
CA ASN A 132 -20.96 6.06 -16.26
C ASN A 132 -21.15 6.35 -14.76
N ILE A 133 -21.14 7.64 -14.37
CA ILE A 133 -21.40 8.11 -13.00
C ILE A 133 -22.70 7.50 -12.44
N SER A 134 -23.80 7.58 -13.19
CA SER A 134 -25.10 7.05 -12.76
C SER A 134 -25.14 5.52 -12.63
N ASN A 135 -24.27 4.80 -13.35
CA ASN A 135 -24.20 3.34 -13.30
C ASN A 135 -23.28 2.85 -12.19
N SER A 136 -22.25 3.62 -11.83
CA SER A 136 -21.26 3.24 -10.81
C SER A 136 -21.61 3.70 -9.39
N LEU A 137 -22.49 4.70 -9.23
CA LEU A 137 -22.78 5.35 -7.95
C LEU A 137 -24.30 5.43 -7.69
N ALA A 138 -24.67 5.38 -6.42
CA ALA A 138 -26.05 5.60 -5.96
C ALA A 138 -26.11 6.36 -4.62
N GLY A 139 -27.22 7.05 -4.35
CA GLY A 139 -27.51 7.75 -3.11
C GLY A 139 -26.39 8.70 -2.65
N LYS A 140 -25.91 8.48 -1.42
CA LYS A 140 -24.83 9.28 -0.82
C LYS A 140 -23.54 9.30 -1.64
N GLN A 141 -23.29 8.30 -2.48
CA GLN A 141 -22.11 8.30 -3.35
C GLN A 141 -22.25 9.36 -4.47
N LEU A 142 -23.44 9.58 -5.02
CA LEU A 142 -23.68 10.66 -6.00
C LEU A 142 -23.57 12.05 -5.36
N GLU A 143 -24.10 12.22 -4.15
CA GLU A 143 -23.94 13.45 -3.36
C GLU A 143 -22.45 13.75 -3.09
N LYS A 144 -21.68 12.72 -2.77
CA LYS A 144 -20.24 12.80 -2.53
C LYS A 144 -19.44 13.09 -3.81
N PHE A 145 -19.79 12.45 -4.94
CA PHE A 145 -19.20 12.74 -6.26
C PHE A 145 -19.42 14.20 -6.65
N LYS A 146 -20.65 14.71 -6.47
CA LYS A 146 -21.00 16.11 -6.70
C LYS A 146 -20.12 17.05 -5.86
N SER A 147 -19.86 16.72 -4.60
CA SER A 147 -18.92 17.51 -3.77
C SER A 147 -17.45 17.41 -4.20
N LEU A 148 -17.05 16.29 -4.82
CA LEU A 148 -15.69 16.07 -5.32
C LEU A 148 -15.43 16.66 -6.71
N SER A 149 -16.45 17.04 -7.48
CA SER A 149 -16.32 17.47 -8.88
C SER A 149 -15.49 18.74 -9.08
N GLY A 150 -15.28 19.54 -8.02
CA GLY A 150 -14.37 20.68 -8.01
C GLY A 150 -12.88 20.29 -8.03
N ALA A 151 -12.55 19.01 -7.82
CA ALA A 151 -11.20 18.50 -7.95
C ALA A 151 -10.80 18.39 -9.43
N SER A 152 -9.52 18.67 -9.71
CA SER A 152 -8.91 18.49 -11.03
C SER A 152 -8.53 17.02 -11.31
N LEU A 153 -9.48 16.10 -11.17
CA LEU A 153 -9.29 14.66 -11.39
C LEU A 153 -10.08 14.16 -12.61
N GLY A 154 -9.60 13.08 -13.22
CA GLY A 154 -10.38 12.31 -14.18
C GLY A 154 -11.59 11.61 -13.53
N ILE A 155 -12.60 11.31 -14.34
CA ILE A 155 -13.88 10.72 -13.90
C ILE A 155 -13.71 9.45 -13.05
N ASP A 156 -12.84 8.51 -13.45
CA ASP A 156 -12.69 7.24 -12.75
C ASP A 156 -12.12 7.43 -11.32
N ASN A 157 -11.23 8.40 -11.13
CA ASN A 157 -10.72 8.76 -9.80
C ASN A 157 -11.81 9.42 -8.94
N LEU A 158 -12.67 10.27 -9.53
CA LEU A 158 -13.83 10.85 -8.84
C LEU A 158 -14.85 9.77 -8.43
N ILE A 159 -15.12 8.78 -9.28
CA ILE A 159 -16.00 7.64 -8.98
C ILE A 159 -15.43 6.82 -7.83
N LYS A 160 -14.14 6.42 -7.88
CA LYS A 160 -13.48 5.67 -6.79
C LYS A 160 -13.52 6.43 -5.46
N LEU A 161 -13.24 7.74 -5.46
CA LEU A 161 -13.27 8.56 -4.25
C LEU A 161 -14.68 8.72 -3.68
N ALA A 162 -15.70 8.79 -4.54
CA ALA A 162 -17.10 8.78 -4.13
C ALA A 162 -17.51 7.44 -3.48
N GLN A 163 -16.98 6.32 -3.96
CA GLN A 163 -17.19 4.98 -3.38
C GLN A 163 -16.39 4.73 -2.09
N ASN A 164 -15.23 5.39 -1.90
CA ASN A 164 -14.37 5.16 -0.73
C ASN A 164 -14.97 5.74 0.56
N ASP A 165 -15.68 4.93 1.34
CA ASP A 165 -16.34 5.33 2.59
C ASP A 165 -15.41 5.94 3.64
N LYS A 166 -14.09 5.70 3.60
CA LYS A 166 -13.15 6.30 4.55
C LYS A 166 -12.96 7.80 4.33
N LEU A 167 -13.12 8.27 3.09
CA LEU A 167 -13.03 9.69 2.77
C LEU A 167 -14.25 10.44 3.32
N LYS A 168 -14.08 11.14 4.44
CA LYS A 168 -15.15 11.91 5.11
C LYS A 168 -15.22 13.39 4.69
N ASN A 169 -14.07 14.02 4.42
CA ASN A 169 -14.00 15.45 4.09
C ASN A 169 -13.69 15.67 2.61
N THR A 170 -14.74 15.85 1.80
CA THR A 170 -14.63 16.08 0.34
C THR A 170 -14.06 17.45 -0.01
N GLU A 171 -14.42 18.50 0.73
CA GLU A 171 -13.91 19.86 0.51
C GLU A 171 -12.39 19.92 0.64
N LYS A 172 -11.84 19.35 1.71
CA LYS A 172 -10.40 19.28 1.96
C LYS A 172 -9.69 18.38 0.95
N ALA A 173 -10.35 17.35 0.43
CA ALA A 173 -9.83 16.51 -0.65
C ALA A 173 -9.70 17.30 -1.97
N VAL A 174 -10.75 18.04 -2.34
CA VAL A 174 -10.74 18.96 -3.50
C VAL A 174 -9.62 19.99 -3.36
N ALA A 175 -9.50 20.61 -2.18
CA ALA A 175 -8.45 21.57 -1.89
C ALA A 175 -7.05 20.96 -2.06
N LYS A 176 -6.82 19.74 -1.56
CA LYS A 176 -5.53 19.05 -1.64
C LYS A 176 -5.13 18.63 -3.06
N VAL A 177 -6.07 18.15 -3.86
CA VAL A 177 -5.82 17.87 -5.29
C VAL A 177 -5.46 19.15 -6.04
N ASN A 178 -6.21 20.23 -5.82
CA ASN A 178 -5.97 21.49 -6.52
C ASN A 178 -4.69 22.20 -6.04
N GLU A 179 -4.33 22.07 -4.76
CA GLU A 179 -3.02 22.48 -4.22
C GLU A 179 -1.87 21.73 -4.92
N MET A 180 -1.96 20.40 -5.09
CA MET A 180 -0.94 19.63 -5.82
C MET A 180 -0.83 20.09 -7.28
N LYS A 181 -1.96 20.30 -7.97
CA LYS A 181 -1.97 20.79 -9.36
C LYS A 181 -1.31 22.16 -9.50
N ALA A 182 -1.55 23.08 -8.57
CA ALA A 182 -0.95 24.41 -8.56
C ALA A 182 0.57 24.38 -8.25
N ASN A 183 1.01 23.44 -7.40
CA ASN A 183 2.40 23.31 -6.94
C ASN A 183 3.29 22.40 -7.81
N CYS A 184 2.77 21.83 -8.89
CA CYS A 184 3.54 21.03 -9.84
C CYS A 184 3.89 21.86 -11.09
N PRO A 185 5.13 21.79 -11.61
CA PRO A 185 5.47 22.43 -12.86
C PRO A 185 4.62 21.86 -14.00
N SER A 186 4.22 22.71 -14.94
CA SER A 186 3.33 22.38 -16.06
C SER A 186 3.91 21.28 -16.96
N ASN A 187 3.62 20.01 -16.62
CA ASN A 187 3.85 18.76 -17.38
C ASN A 187 3.25 17.56 -16.60
N ILE A 188 2.07 17.74 -16.00
CA ILE A 188 1.34 16.66 -15.30
C ILE A 188 0.72 15.73 -16.35
N LEU A 189 1.06 14.44 -16.28
CA LEU A 189 0.49 13.40 -17.13
C LEU A 189 -0.76 12.76 -16.50
N ASP A 190 -0.76 12.62 -15.18
CA ASP A 190 -1.88 12.10 -14.39
C ASP A 190 -1.89 12.75 -13.00
N LEU A 191 -3.09 12.92 -12.43
CA LEU A 191 -3.31 13.40 -11.07
C LEU A 191 -4.39 12.55 -10.42
N ARG A 192 -4.03 11.95 -9.28
CA ARG A 192 -4.89 11.06 -8.51
C ARG A 192 -4.82 11.37 -7.02
N LEU A 193 -5.91 11.06 -6.33
CA LEU A 193 -5.97 10.96 -4.88
C LEU A 193 -6.53 9.57 -4.59
N ASP A 194 -5.80 8.77 -3.85
CA ASP A 194 -6.13 7.40 -3.49
C ASP A 194 -5.85 7.18 -1.98
N THR A 195 -6.25 6.03 -1.45
CA THR A 195 -5.76 5.53 -0.14
C THR A 195 -4.24 5.33 -0.19
N ASP A 196 -3.52 5.54 0.92
CA ASP A 196 -2.08 5.24 1.03
C ASP A 196 -1.83 3.72 0.91
N GLU A 197 -0.89 3.31 0.06
CA GLU A 197 -0.59 1.89 -0.22
C GLU A 197 0.11 1.15 0.94
N TYR A 198 0.34 1.86 2.05
CA TYR A 198 0.95 1.35 3.28
C TYR A 198 0.08 1.60 4.52
N ASP A 199 -1.01 2.36 4.41
CA ASP A 199 -1.91 2.69 5.52
C ASP A 199 -3.33 2.90 4.97
N ASN A 200 -4.16 1.87 5.18
CA ASN A 200 -5.52 1.82 4.64
C ASN A 200 -6.45 2.94 5.16
N ASP A 201 -6.09 3.68 6.21
CA ASP A 201 -6.88 4.81 6.73
C ASP A 201 -6.33 6.18 6.28
N ALA A 202 -5.13 6.22 5.70
CA ALA A 202 -4.46 7.40 5.18
C ALA A 202 -4.70 7.58 3.65
N PHE A 203 -4.23 8.70 3.11
CA PHE A 203 -4.41 9.03 1.69
C PHE A 203 -3.12 9.54 1.05
N ALA A 204 -3.02 9.46 -0.27
CA ALA A 204 -1.92 10.01 -1.06
C ALA A 204 -2.43 10.78 -2.27
N VAL A 205 -2.06 12.06 -2.40
CA VAL A 205 -2.21 12.79 -3.67
C VAL A 205 -0.95 12.54 -4.50
N THR A 206 -1.09 11.96 -5.69
CA THR A 206 0.05 11.70 -6.60
C THR A 206 -0.13 12.49 -7.89
N ALA A 207 0.85 13.32 -8.23
CA ALA A 207 1.03 13.90 -9.55
C ALA A 207 2.12 13.12 -10.31
N THR A 208 1.76 12.48 -11.40
CA THR A 208 2.70 11.83 -12.33
C THR A 208 3.19 12.87 -13.32
N LEU A 209 4.51 12.99 -13.47
CA LEU A 209 5.19 13.99 -14.30
C LEU A 209 6.00 13.29 -15.39
N MET A 210 6.27 13.98 -16.51
CA MET A 210 7.02 13.41 -17.64
C MET A 210 8.35 12.71 -17.26
N ASN A 211 9.08 13.24 -16.26
CA ASN A 211 10.37 12.72 -15.82
C ASN A 211 10.37 12.29 -14.33
N GLY A 212 9.20 11.98 -13.74
CA GLY A 212 9.13 11.69 -12.31
C GLY A 212 7.72 11.62 -11.72
N LYS A 213 7.62 11.74 -10.40
CA LYS A 213 6.34 11.88 -9.68
C LYS A 213 6.52 12.75 -8.44
N LYS A 214 5.44 13.41 -8.02
CA LYS A 214 5.33 14.07 -6.71
C LYS A 214 4.17 13.45 -5.94
N VAL A 215 4.42 13.09 -4.69
CA VAL A 215 3.43 12.49 -3.79
C VAL A 215 3.34 13.34 -2.54
N GLU A 216 2.12 13.74 -2.17
CA GLU A 216 1.83 14.28 -0.85
C GLU A 216 1.09 13.21 -0.06
N LEU A 217 1.74 12.72 1.02
CA LEU A 217 1.12 11.79 1.95
C LEU A 217 0.26 12.57 2.94
N LEU A 218 -0.93 12.05 3.20
CA LEU A 218 -1.97 12.67 4.02
C LEU A 218 -2.44 11.69 5.09
N ASP A 219 -2.73 12.16 6.30
CA ASP A 219 -3.43 11.34 7.29
C ASP A 219 -4.92 11.15 6.93
N LYS A 220 -5.64 10.36 7.74
CA LYS A 220 -7.09 10.13 7.62
C LYS A 220 -7.95 11.39 7.59
N ASP A 221 -7.46 12.49 8.16
CA ASP A 221 -8.13 13.79 8.26
C ASP A 221 -7.62 14.75 7.16
N LEU A 222 -6.84 14.24 6.20
CA LEU A 222 -6.23 14.92 5.06
C LEU A 222 -5.17 15.98 5.42
N ASN A 223 -4.51 15.87 6.58
CA ASN A 223 -3.36 16.70 6.93
C ASN A 223 -2.08 16.16 6.28
N ARG A 224 -1.24 17.06 5.76
CA ARG A 224 0.07 16.72 5.19
C ARG A 224 0.97 16.04 6.23
N THR A 225 1.41 14.82 5.93
CA THR A 225 2.37 14.07 6.75
C THR A 225 3.76 14.04 6.14
N ALA A 226 3.87 13.92 4.80
CA ALA A 226 5.13 14.00 4.07
C ALA A 226 4.94 14.51 2.63
N ILE A 227 6.03 14.96 2.02
CA ILE A 227 6.13 15.17 0.56
C ILE A 227 7.31 14.36 0.03
N ASP A 228 7.04 13.52 -0.98
CA ASP A 228 8.04 12.75 -1.70
C ASP A 228 8.11 13.21 -3.17
N GLU A 229 9.32 13.44 -3.67
CA GLU A 229 9.60 13.83 -5.05
C GLU A 229 10.56 12.83 -5.70
N THR A 230 10.14 12.20 -6.79
CA THR A 230 10.97 11.30 -7.60
C THR A 230 11.32 11.97 -8.92
N GLN A 231 12.59 11.95 -9.29
CA GLN A 231 13.10 12.44 -10.57
C GLN A 231 14.00 11.39 -11.22
N ASN A 232 13.74 11.07 -12.49
CA ASN A 232 14.64 10.26 -13.31
C ASN A 232 15.61 11.20 -14.06
N ILE A 233 16.91 10.89 -14.03
CA ILE A 233 17.97 11.64 -14.71
C ILE A 233 18.90 10.71 -15.49
N THR A 234 19.59 11.25 -16.50
CA THR A 234 20.70 10.55 -17.18
C THR A 234 22.00 11.30 -16.89
N ARG A 235 23.06 10.59 -16.50
CA ARG A 235 24.40 11.14 -16.27
C ARG A 235 25.44 10.14 -16.78
N ASN A 236 26.37 10.60 -17.61
CA ASN A 236 27.45 9.78 -18.18
C ASN A 236 26.94 8.49 -18.86
N GLY A 237 25.82 8.56 -19.58
CA GLY A 237 25.17 7.41 -20.23
C GLY A 237 24.38 6.48 -19.30
N LYS A 238 24.55 6.59 -17.98
CA LYS A 238 23.77 5.83 -16.98
C LYS A 238 22.48 6.55 -16.58
N GLN A 239 21.44 5.79 -16.28
CA GLN A 239 20.15 6.31 -15.82
C GLN A 239 20.03 6.15 -14.29
N TYR A 240 19.51 7.17 -13.62
CA TYR A 240 19.35 7.20 -12.17
C TYR A 240 17.96 7.68 -11.78
N GLN A 241 17.41 7.10 -10.73
CA GLN A 241 16.24 7.62 -10.04
C GLN A 241 16.67 8.27 -8.72
N ILE A 242 16.36 9.55 -8.56
CA ILE A 242 16.56 10.30 -7.32
C ILE A 242 15.20 10.45 -6.63
N LYS A 243 15.07 9.94 -5.41
CA LYS A 243 13.93 10.22 -4.54
C LYS A 243 14.37 11.22 -3.46
N LYS A 244 13.58 12.26 -3.22
CA LYS A 244 13.73 13.19 -2.09
C LYS A 244 12.48 13.10 -1.22
N SER A 245 12.66 13.16 0.09
CA SER A 245 11.55 13.16 1.05
C SER A 245 11.68 14.29 2.07
N VAL A 246 10.53 14.83 2.46
CA VAL A 246 10.36 15.66 3.66
C VAL A 246 9.24 15.04 4.50
N ASP A 247 9.59 14.38 5.60
CA ASP A 247 8.64 13.82 6.57
C ASP A 247 8.42 14.82 7.71
N TYR A 248 7.23 15.43 7.73
CA TYR A 248 6.84 16.43 8.72
C TYR A 248 6.47 15.81 10.07
N ARG A 249 6.07 14.53 10.11
CA ARG A 249 5.73 13.82 11.37
C ARG A 249 6.96 13.64 12.25
N ASN A 250 8.08 13.33 11.62
CA ASN A 250 9.32 12.91 12.27
C ASN A 250 10.45 13.96 12.14
N ASN A 251 10.18 15.11 11.50
CA ASN A 251 11.14 16.16 11.16
C ASN A 251 12.42 15.62 10.48
N THR A 252 12.25 14.79 9.45
CA THR A 252 13.36 14.20 8.70
C THR A 252 13.31 14.55 7.23
N THR A 253 14.49 14.69 6.62
CA THR A 253 14.62 14.86 5.17
C THR A 253 15.56 13.80 4.63
N SER A 254 15.20 13.13 3.54
CA SER A 254 16.07 12.14 2.90
C SER A 254 16.30 12.42 1.42
N LYS A 255 17.40 11.88 0.90
CA LYS A 255 17.69 11.76 -0.53
C LYS A 255 18.21 10.35 -0.79
N VAL A 256 17.52 9.62 -1.64
CA VAL A 256 17.87 8.28 -2.13
C VAL A 256 18.33 8.41 -3.58
N THR A 257 19.42 7.74 -3.94
CA THR A 257 19.92 7.63 -5.32
C THR A 257 19.96 6.16 -5.73
N LEU A 258 19.16 5.80 -6.74
CA LEU A 258 19.09 4.46 -7.31
C LEU A 258 19.66 4.45 -8.73
N GLU A 259 20.44 3.44 -9.12
CA GLU A 259 20.86 3.21 -10.50
C GLU A 259 19.86 2.32 -11.22
N MET A 260 19.40 2.76 -12.39
CA MET A 260 18.44 2.03 -13.22
C MET A 260 19.19 1.16 -14.23
N ASN A 261 18.91 -0.14 -14.23
CA ASN A 261 19.45 -1.09 -15.21
C ASN A 261 18.29 -1.79 -15.94
N LYS A 262 18.27 -1.70 -17.28
CA LYS A 262 17.21 -2.32 -18.11
C LYS A 262 17.18 -3.85 -18.05
N LYS A 263 18.23 -4.49 -17.53
CA LYS A 263 18.29 -5.95 -17.30
C LYS A 263 17.74 -6.38 -15.93
N LEU A 264 17.48 -5.45 -15.02
CA LEU A 264 16.99 -5.74 -13.68
C LEU A 264 15.53 -5.31 -13.55
N PRO A 265 14.68 -6.03 -12.80
CA PRO A 265 13.28 -5.70 -12.62
C PRO A 265 13.07 -4.42 -11.80
N GLN A 266 14.06 -4.03 -10.99
CA GLN A 266 14.03 -2.83 -10.15
C GLN A 266 15.40 -2.13 -10.08
N PRO A 267 15.45 -0.81 -9.80
CA PRO A 267 16.70 -0.07 -9.60
C PRO A 267 17.49 -0.52 -8.37
N VAL A 268 18.81 -0.47 -8.45
CA VAL A 268 19.73 -0.82 -7.34
C VAL A 268 20.06 0.42 -6.49
N LEU A 269 20.12 0.28 -5.17
CA LEU A 269 20.50 1.38 -4.27
C LEU A 269 22.00 1.69 -4.35
N ILE A 270 22.34 2.92 -4.71
CA ILE A 270 23.74 3.41 -4.69
C ILE A 270 24.03 4.14 -3.38
N ASN A 271 23.13 5.04 -2.96
CA ASN A 271 23.24 5.72 -1.68
C ASN A 271 21.90 6.25 -1.16
N GLU A 272 21.83 6.41 0.16
CA GLU A 272 20.82 7.21 0.86
C GLU A 272 21.54 8.15 1.85
N ILE A 273 21.04 9.38 1.95
CA ILE A 273 21.38 10.31 3.03
C ILE A 273 20.08 10.75 3.69
N ARG A 274 19.95 10.55 5.00
CA ARG A 274 18.80 11.01 5.79
C ARG A 274 19.27 11.89 6.95
N VAL A 275 18.64 13.06 7.10
CA VAL A 275 18.92 14.01 8.19
C VAL A 275 17.76 13.96 9.17
N VAL A 276 18.07 13.62 10.42
CA VAL A 276 17.09 13.53 11.52
C VAL A 276 17.25 14.76 12.41
N LYS A 277 16.14 15.45 12.70
CA LYS A 277 16.09 16.64 13.55
C LYS A 277 15.18 16.42 14.76
N ASP A 278 15.38 17.21 15.81
CA ASP A 278 14.46 17.26 16.95
C ASP A 278 13.22 18.11 16.63
N LYS A 279 12.31 18.25 17.60
CA LYS A 279 11.08 19.06 17.45
C LYS A 279 11.35 20.55 17.24
N ASN A 280 12.56 21.03 17.56
CA ASN A 280 12.99 22.42 17.41
C ASN A 280 13.76 22.65 16.10
N GLY A 281 13.91 21.62 15.25
CA GLY A 281 14.65 21.69 13.99
C GLY A 281 16.17 21.54 14.12
N LYS A 282 16.70 21.30 15.32
CA LYS A 282 18.14 21.05 15.53
C LYS A 282 18.50 19.66 15.03
N LYS A 283 19.60 19.54 14.29
CA LYS A 283 20.11 18.24 13.80
C LYS A 283 20.46 17.32 14.97
N VAL A 284 19.87 16.13 14.99
CA VAL A 284 20.17 15.05 15.95
C VAL A 284 21.22 14.09 15.37
N ARG A 285 21.12 13.73 14.09
CA ARG A 285 22.12 12.93 13.36
C ARG A 285 21.93 13.02 11.85
N THR A 286 22.96 12.63 11.10
CA THR A 286 22.84 12.28 9.68
C THR A 286 23.09 10.79 9.53
N GLU A 287 22.21 10.09 8.84
CA GLU A 287 22.27 8.66 8.53
C GLU A 287 22.75 8.53 7.07
N TYR A 288 23.77 7.70 6.84
CA TYR A 288 24.36 7.45 5.54
C TYR A 288 24.26 5.96 5.22
N THR A 289 23.80 5.64 4.02
CA THR A 289 23.79 4.30 3.43
C THR A 289 24.55 4.35 2.10
N THR A 290 25.48 3.44 1.87
CA THR A 290 26.13 3.22 0.56
C THR A 290 26.28 1.73 0.29
N GLN A 291 26.59 1.35 -0.94
CA GLN A 291 27.15 0.02 -1.23
C GLN A 291 28.45 -0.23 -0.44
N SER A 292 28.78 -1.51 -0.25
CA SER A 292 30.03 -1.97 0.36
C SER A 292 30.87 -2.75 -0.65
N ASP A 293 32.05 -3.24 -0.23
CA ASP A 293 32.90 -4.09 -1.07
C ASP A 293 32.31 -5.51 -1.24
N VAL A 294 31.29 -5.85 -0.43
CA VAL A 294 30.59 -7.13 -0.44
C VAL A 294 29.20 -6.93 -1.06
N ALA A 295 28.93 -7.66 -2.15
CA ALA A 295 27.64 -7.63 -2.84
C ALA A 295 26.48 -7.96 -1.88
N GLY A 296 25.33 -7.33 -2.08
CA GLY A 296 24.14 -7.47 -1.22
C GLY A 296 24.27 -6.82 0.16
N VAL A 297 25.44 -6.30 0.54
CA VAL A 297 25.70 -5.68 1.84
C VAL A 297 25.90 -4.18 1.69
N LEU A 298 25.20 -3.43 2.56
CA LEU A 298 25.27 -1.98 2.61
C LEU A 298 26.13 -1.52 3.79
N ASN A 299 26.96 -0.52 3.55
CA ASN A 299 27.64 0.25 4.58
C ASN A 299 26.65 1.28 5.14
N ILE A 300 26.30 1.18 6.43
CA ILE A 300 25.38 2.08 7.10
C ILE A 300 26.03 2.67 8.35
N LYS A 301 26.03 4.00 8.45
CA LYS A 301 26.51 4.72 9.64
C LYS A 301 25.67 5.94 9.98
N HIS A 302 25.60 6.25 11.27
CA HIS A 302 25.02 7.47 11.81
C HIS A 302 26.15 8.40 12.27
N VAL A 303 26.15 9.65 11.81
CA VAL A 303 27.07 10.70 12.24
C VAL A 303 26.32 11.68 13.13
N MET A 304 26.78 11.79 14.37
CA MET A 304 26.21 12.65 15.41
C MET A 304 26.68 14.12 15.22
N PRO A 305 26.11 15.11 15.93
CA PRO A 305 26.42 16.53 15.70
C PRO A 305 27.84 16.95 16.10
N ASP A 306 28.47 16.18 16.99
CA ASP A 306 29.87 16.28 17.44
C ASP A 306 30.87 15.59 16.49
N GLY A 307 30.37 14.90 15.46
CA GLY A 307 31.18 14.10 14.53
C GLY A 307 31.34 12.63 14.92
N THR A 308 30.82 12.19 16.06
CA THR A 308 30.89 10.78 16.49
C THR A 308 30.14 9.88 15.50
N GLU A 309 30.81 8.84 14.99
CA GLU A 309 30.21 7.87 14.08
C GLU A 309 29.77 6.59 14.80
N LYS A 310 28.55 6.13 14.53
CA LYS A 310 28.05 4.80 14.91
C LYS A 310 27.80 3.99 13.65
N VAL A 311 28.59 2.93 13.42
CA VAL A 311 28.37 1.97 12.33
C VAL A 311 27.27 0.98 12.72
N LEU A 312 26.32 0.77 11.82
CA LEU A 312 25.18 -0.16 11.98
C LEU A 312 25.29 -1.38 11.06
N SER A 313 25.95 -1.25 9.91
CA SER A 313 26.22 -2.33 8.96
C SER A 313 27.51 -2.03 8.20
N SER A 314 28.33 -3.04 7.96
CA SER A 314 29.50 -2.96 7.08
C SER A 314 29.78 -4.28 6.39
N GLY A 315 30.16 -4.23 5.12
CA GLY A 315 30.72 -5.35 4.36
C GLY A 315 32.14 -5.01 3.90
N TYR A 316 33.07 -5.96 4.02
CA TYR A 316 34.48 -5.80 3.64
C TYR A 316 35.06 -7.13 3.15
N VAL A 317 36.02 -7.06 2.23
CA VAL A 317 36.84 -8.20 1.79
C VAL A 317 38.30 -7.87 2.08
N ASP A 318 39.00 -8.71 2.85
CA ASP A 318 40.42 -8.51 3.11
C ASP A 318 41.25 -8.79 1.85
N PRO A 319 42.00 -7.80 1.31
CA PRO A 319 42.73 -7.96 0.05
C PRO A 319 43.96 -8.88 0.15
N LYS A 320 44.36 -9.32 1.35
CA LYS A 320 45.48 -10.25 1.58
C LYS A 320 45.02 -11.69 1.70
N THR A 321 43.91 -11.92 2.41
CA THR A 321 43.41 -13.29 2.71
C THR A 321 42.22 -13.69 1.85
N GLY A 322 41.53 -12.74 1.22
CA GLY A 322 40.27 -12.95 0.50
C GLY A 322 39.06 -13.20 1.42
N ILE A 323 39.23 -13.10 2.74
CA ILE A 323 38.14 -13.31 3.70
C ILE A 323 37.10 -12.20 3.55
N THR A 324 35.86 -12.60 3.32
CA THR A 324 34.68 -11.74 3.34
C THR A 324 34.18 -11.61 4.76
N THR A 325 33.84 -10.39 5.19
CA THR A 325 33.30 -10.10 6.53
C THR A 325 32.08 -9.18 6.43
N VAL A 326 30.98 -9.60 7.06
CA VAL A 326 29.76 -8.80 7.24
C VAL A 326 29.50 -8.62 8.73
N LYS A 327 29.38 -7.36 9.17
CA LYS A 327 29.13 -7.01 10.58
C LYS A 327 27.95 -6.04 10.67
N LYS A 328 26.94 -6.36 11.48
CA LYS A 328 25.77 -5.50 11.73
C LYS A 328 25.47 -5.36 13.22
N ASN A 329 25.12 -4.15 13.64
CA ASN A 329 24.78 -3.77 15.02
C ASN A 329 23.63 -2.76 14.98
N MET A 330 22.44 -3.29 14.74
CA MET A 330 21.23 -2.54 14.40
C MET A 330 20.31 -2.40 15.62
N VAL A 331 19.49 -1.36 15.62
CA VAL A 331 18.48 -1.13 16.66
C VAL A 331 17.16 -0.75 15.96
N SER A 332 16.08 -1.42 16.34
CA SER A 332 14.72 -1.19 15.86
C SER A 332 14.09 0.06 16.49
N LEU A 333 12.86 0.38 16.07
CA LEU A 333 12.09 1.50 16.59
C LEU A 333 11.68 1.35 18.07
N ASP A 334 11.61 0.13 18.60
CA ASP A 334 11.23 -0.14 20.00
C ASP A 334 12.42 -0.47 20.91
N GLY A 335 13.65 -0.34 20.40
CA GLY A 335 14.89 -0.59 21.13
C GLY A 335 15.39 -2.04 21.08
N THR A 336 14.72 -2.93 20.35
CA THR A 336 15.22 -4.29 20.09
C THR A 336 16.48 -4.22 19.24
N LYS A 337 17.53 -4.96 19.62
CA LYS A 337 18.85 -4.92 19.01
C LYS A 337 19.13 -6.20 18.23
N THR A 338 19.61 -6.04 17.00
CA THR A 338 20.10 -7.13 16.14
C THR A 338 21.62 -7.02 16.01
N GLU A 339 22.32 -8.10 16.37
CA GLU A 339 23.76 -8.27 16.16
C GLU A 339 23.97 -9.41 15.17
N TYR A 340 24.75 -9.15 14.11
CA TYR A 340 25.04 -10.12 13.07
C TYR A 340 26.52 -10.09 12.70
N LEU A 341 27.13 -11.27 12.66
CA LEU A 341 28.45 -11.54 12.12
C LEU A 341 28.31 -12.62 11.05
N TYR A 342 28.97 -12.44 9.92
CA TYR A 342 29.22 -13.50 8.95
C TYR A 342 30.65 -13.34 8.42
N GLU A 343 31.40 -14.43 8.39
CA GLU A 343 32.74 -14.49 7.80
C GLU A 343 32.82 -15.72 6.89
N ASP A 344 33.46 -15.59 5.73
CA ASP A 344 33.57 -16.62 4.67
C ASP A 344 34.93 -16.48 3.97
N ASP A 345 35.67 -17.59 3.85
CA ASP A 345 37.00 -17.64 3.26
C ASP A 345 36.98 -18.10 1.79
N PRO A 346 38.09 -17.95 1.04
CA PRO A 346 38.14 -18.39 -0.36
C PRO A 346 38.02 -19.91 -0.57
N GLN A 347 38.08 -20.72 0.51
CA GLN A 347 37.85 -22.16 0.46
C GLN A 347 36.36 -22.49 0.64
N GLY A 348 35.54 -21.55 1.13
CA GLY A 348 34.12 -21.71 1.45
C GLY A 348 33.86 -22.13 2.89
N ASN A 349 34.86 -22.05 3.79
CA ASN A 349 34.61 -22.17 5.22
C ASN A 349 33.98 -20.87 5.72
N ARG A 350 32.89 -20.98 6.46
CA ARG A 350 32.13 -19.82 6.93
C ARG A 350 31.58 -20.00 8.34
N ILE A 351 31.39 -18.88 9.02
CA ILE A 351 30.70 -18.77 10.30
C ILE A 351 29.61 -17.69 10.21
N SER A 352 28.51 -17.87 10.94
CA SER A 352 27.46 -16.86 11.03
C SER A 352 26.87 -16.82 12.44
N ASP A 353 27.03 -15.70 13.15
CA ASP A 353 26.37 -15.46 14.43
C ASP A 353 25.25 -14.43 14.25
N TYR A 354 24.02 -14.82 14.59
CA TYR A 354 22.84 -13.97 14.55
C TYR A 354 22.19 -13.96 15.94
N LYS A 355 22.23 -12.80 16.60
CA LYS A 355 21.66 -12.58 17.93
C LYS A 355 20.66 -11.43 17.92
N ILE A 356 19.52 -11.64 18.57
CA ILE A 356 18.50 -10.61 18.78
C ILE A 356 18.22 -10.50 20.28
N THR A 357 18.21 -9.28 20.79
CA THR A 357 17.90 -8.96 22.20
C THR A 357 16.83 -7.89 22.29
N ASP A 358 15.90 -8.01 23.23
CA ASP A 358 14.92 -6.95 23.50
C ASP A 358 15.59 -5.70 24.12
N LYS A 359 14.83 -4.61 24.24
CA LYS A 359 15.29 -3.35 24.83
C LYS A 359 15.81 -3.45 26.28
N ASN A 360 15.56 -4.55 26.98
CA ASN A 360 16.01 -4.81 28.35
C ASN A 360 17.21 -5.79 28.38
N GLY A 361 17.69 -6.24 27.21
CA GLY A 361 18.78 -7.21 27.08
C GLY A 361 18.35 -8.69 27.12
N LYS A 362 17.05 -9.00 27.17
CA LYS A 362 16.57 -10.39 27.10
C LYS A 362 16.87 -10.94 25.70
N VAL A 363 17.58 -12.07 25.63
CA VAL A 363 17.81 -12.79 24.37
C VAL A 363 16.48 -13.32 23.82
N LEU A 364 16.20 -13.00 22.56
CA LEU A 364 15.06 -13.49 21.77
C LEU A 364 15.52 -14.49 20.70
N LEU A 365 16.71 -14.29 20.14
CA LEU A 365 17.38 -15.19 19.22
C LEU A 365 18.86 -15.27 19.57
N ASN A 366 19.43 -16.46 19.53
CA ASN A 366 20.86 -16.69 19.49
C ASN A 366 21.11 -17.91 18.59
N ASN A 367 21.58 -17.67 17.37
CA ASN A 367 21.80 -18.67 16.34
C ASN A 367 23.24 -18.53 15.84
N SER A 368 24.07 -19.54 16.10
CA SER A 368 25.46 -19.62 15.64
C SER A 368 25.59 -20.76 14.65
N LEU A 369 26.14 -20.48 13.47
CA LEU A 369 26.34 -21.46 12.40
C LEU A 369 27.82 -21.58 12.06
N SER A 370 28.23 -22.78 11.66
CA SER A 370 29.48 -22.98 10.92
C SER A 370 29.27 -23.90 9.73
N PHE A 371 30.15 -23.77 8.74
CA PHE A 371 30.26 -24.67 7.60
C PHE A 371 31.75 -24.78 7.24
N GLU A 372 32.24 -26.01 7.15
CA GLU A 372 33.65 -26.38 6.94
C GLU A 372 33.75 -27.26 5.69
N VAL A 373 34.65 -26.89 4.78
CA VAL A 373 34.95 -27.62 3.55
C VAL A 373 36.10 -28.58 3.82
N VAL A 374 35.77 -29.86 4.03
CA VAL A 374 36.78 -30.91 4.24
C VAL A 374 37.40 -31.33 2.90
N ASN A 375 36.58 -31.43 1.84
CA ASN A 375 36.98 -31.55 0.44
C ASN A 375 35.78 -31.29 -0.49
N ASP A 376 35.95 -31.48 -1.80
CA ASP A 376 34.95 -31.24 -2.86
C ASP A 376 33.67 -32.12 -2.77
N LYS A 377 33.77 -33.22 -1.99
CA LYS A 377 32.68 -34.19 -1.73
C LYS A 377 32.29 -34.30 -0.26
N LYS A 378 32.95 -33.60 0.67
CA LYS A 378 32.69 -33.71 2.11
C LYS A 378 32.72 -32.38 2.83
N PHE A 379 31.68 -32.10 3.60
CA PHE A 379 31.49 -30.87 4.35
C PHE A 379 31.00 -31.20 5.77
N ILE A 380 31.37 -30.37 6.74
CA ILE A 380 30.77 -30.39 8.08
C ILE A 380 30.00 -29.08 8.25
N SER A 381 28.80 -29.14 8.84
CA SER A 381 28.06 -27.93 9.23
C SER A 381 27.56 -28.05 10.65
N SER A 382 27.36 -26.92 11.32
CA SER A 382 26.73 -26.88 12.63
C SER A 382 25.70 -25.77 12.75
N LYS A 383 24.67 -26.04 13.56
CA LYS A 383 23.68 -25.07 14.03
C LYS A 383 23.62 -25.13 15.55
N ASN A 384 24.13 -24.09 16.19
CA ASN A 384 24.48 -24.08 17.61
C ASN A 384 25.36 -25.31 17.92
N ASP A 385 24.93 -26.19 18.84
CA ASP A 385 25.68 -27.39 19.22
C ASP A 385 25.44 -28.61 18.30
N GLN A 386 24.44 -28.55 17.41
CA GLN A 386 24.08 -29.66 16.54
C GLN A 386 24.97 -29.69 15.31
N LYS A 387 25.55 -30.84 14.98
CA LYS A 387 26.46 -31.02 13.83
C LYS A 387 25.90 -31.98 12.79
N TYR A 388 26.25 -31.73 11.53
CA TYR A 388 25.89 -32.54 10.38
C TYR A 388 27.11 -32.81 9.50
N GLU A 389 27.31 -34.06 9.13
CA GLU A 389 28.28 -34.48 8.12
C GLU A 389 27.57 -34.62 6.77
N ILE A 390 28.01 -33.88 5.76
CA ILE A 390 27.43 -33.86 4.42
C ILE A 390 28.42 -34.53 3.46
N THR A 391 27.97 -35.57 2.76
CA THR A 391 28.75 -36.29 1.74
C THR A 391 28.04 -36.21 0.40
N VAL A 392 28.78 -35.89 -0.65
CA VAL A 392 28.27 -35.74 -2.02
C VAL A 392 28.76 -36.91 -2.89
N GLU A 393 27.80 -37.62 -3.47
CA GLU A 393 28.00 -38.73 -4.38
C GLU A 393 27.49 -38.34 -5.77
N ASP A 394 27.81 -39.14 -6.78
CA ASP A 394 27.52 -38.81 -8.18
C ASP A 394 26.00 -38.73 -8.48
N LYS A 395 25.17 -39.34 -7.63
CA LYS A 395 23.69 -39.36 -7.74
C LYS A 395 22.93 -38.91 -6.49
N ALA A 396 23.63 -38.55 -5.40
CA ALA A 396 22.97 -38.24 -4.14
C ALA A 396 23.78 -37.28 -3.25
N ILE A 397 23.08 -36.63 -2.31
CA ILE A 397 23.70 -36.00 -1.14
C ILE A 397 23.20 -36.71 0.12
N ASN A 398 24.14 -37.16 0.94
CA ASN A 398 23.90 -37.83 2.21
C ASN A 398 24.23 -36.87 3.35
N VAL A 399 23.25 -36.59 4.22
CA VAL A 399 23.39 -35.72 5.40
C VAL A 399 23.19 -36.56 6.65
N LYS A 400 24.27 -36.75 7.42
CA LYS A 400 24.25 -37.47 8.69
C LYS A 400 24.18 -36.52 9.87
N ASP A 401 23.12 -36.63 10.66
CA ASP A 401 23.04 -36.00 11.98
C ASP A 401 24.07 -36.67 12.92
N MET A 402 24.99 -35.87 13.48
CA MET A 402 26.09 -36.39 14.30
C MET A 402 25.70 -36.66 15.75
N LYS A 403 24.50 -36.27 16.19
CA LYS A 403 23.99 -36.47 17.55
C LYS A 403 23.22 -37.78 17.68
N ASP A 404 22.36 -38.11 16.71
CA ASP A 404 21.58 -39.36 16.73
C ASP A 404 22.03 -40.39 15.68
N GLY A 405 22.94 -40.02 14.77
CA GLY A 405 23.55 -40.89 13.78
C GLY A 405 22.69 -41.16 12.54
N LYS A 406 21.50 -40.58 12.42
CA LYS A 406 20.62 -40.79 11.25
C LYS A 406 21.16 -40.11 10.01
N THR A 407 21.10 -40.80 8.88
CA THR A 407 21.41 -40.25 7.56
C THR A 407 20.12 -39.98 6.79
N SER A 408 19.98 -38.77 6.24
CA SER A 408 18.98 -38.40 5.24
C SER A 408 19.64 -38.35 3.86
N THR A 409 19.02 -38.99 2.87
CA THR A 409 19.58 -39.10 1.51
C THR A 409 18.70 -38.34 0.51
N ILE A 410 19.30 -37.39 -0.21
CA ILE A 410 18.66 -36.67 -1.31
C ILE A 410 19.14 -37.26 -2.62
N ASN A 411 18.34 -38.14 -3.22
CA ASN A 411 18.64 -38.71 -4.54
C ASN A 411 18.32 -37.68 -5.63
N PHE A 412 19.21 -37.50 -6.62
CA PHE A 412 19.01 -36.52 -7.70
C PHE A 412 18.02 -37.02 -8.77
N GLU A 413 17.94 -38.33 -8.97
CA GLU A 413 17.13 -38.96 -10.02
C GLU A 413 15.63 -38.65 -9.84
N ASN A 414 15.01 -38.09 -10.87
CA ASN A 414 13.64 -37.54 -10.90
C ASN A 414 13.36 -36.37 -9.93
N TYR A 415 14.32 -35.99 -9.08
CA TYR A 415 14.21 -34.88 -8.14
C TYR A 415 14.77 -33.58 -8.73
N ILE A 416 15.90 -33.62 -9.44
CA ILE A 416 16.52 -32.44 -10.06
C ILE A 416 16.30 -32.48 -11.58
N ASN A 417 15.64 -31.45 -12.11
CA ASN A 417 15.45 -31.21 -13.54
C ASN A 417 16.12 -29.89 -13.97
N GLY A 418 16.28 -29.68 -15.28
CA GLY A 418 16.87 -28.45 -15.83
C GLY A 418 18.39 -28.39 -15.64
N ASN A 419 18.91 -27.21 -15.28
CA ASN A 419 20.35 -27.00 -15.05
C ASN A 419 20.80 -27.63 -13.71
N GLN A 420 21.07 -28.93 -13.72
CA GLN A 420 21.51 -29.70 -12.55
C GLN A 420 22.83 -29.16 -11.95
N GLU A 421 23.76 -28.63 -12.77
CA GLU A 421 25.04 -28.10 -12.30
C GLU A 421 24.84 -26.92 -11.33
N LYS A 422 23.94 -25.99 -11.65
CA LYS A 422 23.61 -24.85 -10.78
C LYS A 422 22.95 -25.29 -9.47
N ILE A 423 22.00 -26.22 -9.53
CA ILE A 423 21.36 -26.78 -8.32
C ILE A 423 22.38 -27.49 -7.42
N LEU A 424 23.27 -28.31 -7.98
CA LEU A 424 24.31 -28.97 -7.19
C LEU A 424 25.33 -27.98 -6.62
N THR A 425 25.66 -26.92 -7.37
CA THR A 425 26.56 -25.84 -6.91
C THR A 425 26.01 -25.13 -5.68
N VAL A 426 24.69 -24.90 -5.61
CA VAL A 426 24.07 -24.29 -4.42
C VAL A 426 23.84 -25.29 -3.29
N MET A 427 23.40 -26.52 -3.59
CA MET A 427 23.21 -27.57 -2.57
C MET A 427 24.51 -27.92 -1.84
N LYS A 428 25.66 -27.94 -2.53
CA LYS A 428 27.00 -28.09 -1.92
C LYS A 428 27.34 -26.99 -0.91
N LYS A 429 26.66 -25.85 -0.95
CA LYS A 429 26.84 -24.72 -0.04
C LYS A 429 25.72 -24.59 1.00
N MET A 430 24.76 -25.52 1.07
CA MET A 430 23.67 -25.46 2.06
C MET A 430 24.07 -26.11 3.39
N PRO A 431 23.69 -25.55 4.55
CA PRO A 431 23.79 -26.22 5.84
C PRO A 431 23.03 -27.57 5.86
N GLY A 432 23.50 -28.51 6.67
CA GLY A 432 22.94 -29.87 6.71
C GLY A 432 21.47 -29.93 7.12
N GLU A 433 21.06 -29.10 8.07
CA GLU A 433 19.65 -29.01 8.47
C GLU A 433 18.76 -28.42 7.37
N GLU A 434 19.28 -27.49 6.57
CA GLU A 434 18.54 -26.91 5.43
C GLU A 434 18.45 -27.91 4.28
N LEU A 435 19.46 -28.76 4.07
CA LEU A 435 19.39 -29.89 3.13
C LEU A 435 18.34 -30.94 3.57
N ILE A 436 18.29 -31.27 4.87
CA ILE A 436 17.24 -32.15 5.42
C ILE A 436 15.87 -31.50 5.20
N ALA A 437 15.70 -30.22 5.54
CA ALA A 437 14.45 -29.49 5.34
C ALA A 437 14.03 -29.39 3.86
N LEU A 438 14.99 -29.23 2.94
CA LEU A 438 14.75 -29.22 1.49
C LEU A 438 14.10 -30.53 1.03
N SER A 439 14.63 -31.66 1.48
CA SER A 439 14.11 -33.00 1.16
C SER A 439 12.75 -33.32 1.83
N LYS A 440 12.50 -32.77 3.04
CA LYS A 440 11.21 -32.90 3.75
C LYS A 440 10.08 -32.12 3.06
N ASN A 441 10.39 -30.91 2.55
CA ASN A 441 9.37 -29.94 2.16
C ASN A 441 9.18 -29.78 0.64
N THR A 442 10.08 -30.32 -0.20
CA THR A 442 9.97 -30.23 -1.66
C THR A 442 9.87 -31.61 -2.32
N LYS A 443 9.31 -31.65 -3.53
CA LYS A 443 9.20 -32.85 -4.38
C LYS A 443 10.11 -32.79 -5.60
N GLN A 444 10.57 -31.61 -5.97
CA GLN A 444 11.32 -31.36 -7.21
C GLN A 444 12.10 -30.06 -7.13
N LEU A 445 13.29 -30.04 -7.74
CA LEU A 445 14.10 -28.86 -8.00
C LEU A 445 14.22 -28.66 -9.52
N GLU A 446 14.14 -27.41 -9.98
CA GLU A 446 14.31 -27.02 -11.39
C GLU A 446 15.42 -25.98 -11.51
N GLY A 447 16.57 -26.40 -12.06
CA GLY A 447 17.72 -25.54 -12.28
C GLY A 447 17.52 -24.58 -13.45
N ILE A 448 17.78 -23.29 -13.22
CA ILE A 448 17.71 -22.23 -14.22
C ILE A 448 18.92 -21.31 -14.21
N ASP A 449 19.09 -20.57 -15.31
CA ASP A 449 20.24 -19.69 -15.48
C ASP A 449 20.08 -18.30 -14.86
N ASP A 450 18.86 -17.77 -14.84
CA ASP A 450 18.54 -16.44 -14.33
C ASP A 450 17.79 -16.54 -12.99
N ILE A 451 18.49 -16.24 -11.89
CA ILE A 451 17.95 -16.29 -10.52
C ILE A 451 16.77 -15.33 -10.29
N LEU A 452 16.53 -14.37 -11.19
CA LEU A 452 15.40 -13.45 -11.10
C LEU A 452 14.06 -14.12 -11.47
N HIS A 453 14.10 -15.33 -12.03
CA HIS A 453 12.93 -16.18 -12.29
C HIS A 453 12.81 -17.34 -11.28
N SER A 454 13.46 -17.23 -10.12
CA SER A 454 13.27 -18.19 -9.02
C SER A 454 11.85 -18.12 -8.46
N THR A 455 11.34 -19.28 -8.02
CA THR A 455 9.98 -19.39 -7.44
C THR A 455 9.75 -20.75 -6.78
N TYR A 456 8.95 -20.76 -5.71
CA TYR A 456 8.34 -21.94 -5.14
C TYR A 456 6.89 -22.17 -5.62
N GLY A 457 6.65 -23.33 -6.25
CA GLY A 457 5.32 -23.79 -6.63
C GLY A 457 4.68 -24.65 -5.55
N ALA A 458 3.77 -24.09 -4.74
CA ALA A 458 3.13 -24.81 -3.64
C ALA A 458 2.29 -26.04 -4.06
N VAL A 459 1.70 -26.03 -5.27
CA VAL A 459 0.85 -27.13 -5.79
C VAL A 459 1.67 -28.41 -6.07
N ASN A 460 2.88 -28.26 -6.60
CA ASN A 460 3.78 -29.36 -6.92
C ASN A 460 4.96 -29.49 -5.94
N LYS A 461 5.04 -28.62 -4.93
CA LYS A 461 6.16 -28.45 -3.99
C LYS A 461 7.52 -28.38 -4.73
N ARG A 462 7.59 -27.60 -5.81
CA ARG A 462 8.78 -27.44 -6.64
C ARG A 462 9.48 -26.13 -6.35
N ILE A 463 10.78 -26.16 -6.07
CA ILE A 463 11.63 -24.96 -6.12
C ILE A 463 12.26 -24.85 -7.51
N LYS A 464 12.21 -23.66 -8.09
CA LYS A 464 12.92 -23.29 -9.31
C LYS A 464 13.96 -22.23 -8.94
N THR A 465 15.25 -22.44 -9.23
CA THR A 465 16.31 -21.48 -8.89
C THR A 465 17.63 -21.77 -9.62
N GLY A 466 18.63 -20.90 -9.44
CA GLY A 466 20.00 -21.05 -9.94
C GLY A 466 21.01 -21.41 -8.86
N ASP A 467 22.21 -20.83 -8.95
CA ASP A 467 23.40 -21.10 -8.13
C ASP A 467 23.57 -20.15 -6.93
N ASN A 468 22.59 -19.28 -6.67
CA ASN A 468 22.60 -18.36 -5.53
C ASN A 468 22.01 -18.99 -4.26
N LEU A 469 22.84 -19.09 -3.21
CA LEU A 469 22.47 -19.67 -1.92
C LEU A 469 21.37 -18.90 -1.18
N PHE A 470 21.43 -17.57 -1.15
CA PHE A 470 20.41 -16.74 -0.50
C PHE A 470 19.04 -16.95 -1.16
N VAL A 471 19.00 -16.99 -2.49
CA VAL A 471 17.75 -17.21 -3.25
C VAL A 471 17.22 -18.64 -3.05
N MET A 472 18.06 -19.66 -3.12
CA MET A 472 17.65 -21.05 -2.83
C MET A 472 17.06 -21.21 -1.41
N LEU A 473 17.65 -20.55 -0.41
CA LEU A 473 17.15 -20.57 0.97
C LEU A 473 15.88 -19.73 1.16
N HIS A 474 15.67 -18.69 0.34
CA HIS A 474 14.43 -17.92 0.29
C HIS A 474 13.27 -18.80 -0.22
N GLU A 475 13.45 -19.47 -1.37
CA GLU A 475 12.45 -20.41 -1.91
C GLU A 475 12.20 -21.60 -0.96
N LEU A 476 13.22 -22.06 -0.25
CA LEU A 476 13.06 -23.08 0.81
C LEU A 476 12.26 -22.55 2.01
N GLY A 477 12.31 -21.26 2.32
CA GLY A 477 11.45 -20.65 3.33
C GLY A 477 9.98 -20.71 2.95
N HIS A 478 9.63 -20.45 1.68
CA HIS A 478 8.27 -20.72 1.17
C HIS A 478 7.91 -22.22 1.23
N ALA A 479 8.84 -23.11 0.89
CA ALA A 479 8.59 -24.55 0.99
C ALA A 479 8.32 -25.01 2.44
N LYS A 480 9.04 -24.46 3.43
CA LYS A 480 8.81 -24.69 4.86
C LYS A 480 7.45 -24.13 5.33
N ASP A 481 7.08 -22.93 4.91
CA ASP A 481 5.77 -22.31 5.20
C ASP A 481 4.61 -23.20 4.74
N TYR A 482 4.75 -23.83 3.58
CA TYR A 482 3.78 -24.78 3.01
C TYR A 482 4.10 -26.26 3.33
N GLY A 483 4.95 -26.55 4.32
CA GLY A 483 5.46 -27.90 4.60
C GLY A 483 4.36 -28.94 4.86
N GLU A 484 3.44 -28.63 5.78
CA GLU A 484 2.30 -29.49 6.13
C GLU A 484 1.00 -29.18 5.37
N VAL A 485 1.06 -28.27 4.39
CA VAL A 485 -0.09 -27.81 3.60
C VAL A 485 -0.24 -28.67 2.33
N ASP A 486 -1.47 -29.06 2.00
CA ASP A 486 -1.87 -29.39 0.63
C ASP A 486 -2.82 -28.29 0.14
N VAL A 487 -2.35 -27.47 -0.80
CA VAL A 487 -3.11 -26.32 -1.33
C VAL A 487 -4.39 -26.71 -2.10
N LYS A 488 -4.62 -28.00 -2.35
CA LYS A 488 -5.90 -28.53 -2.86
C LYS A 488 -6.96 -28.69 -1.76
N GLU A 489 -6.52 -28.87 -0.51
CA GLU A 489 -7.35 -29.03 0.69
C GLU A 489 -7.27 -27.72 1.51
N LYS A 490 -8.22 -26.80 1.27
CA LYS A 490 -8.21 -25.44 1.83
C LYS A 490 -8.12 -25.41 3.36
N GLU A 491 -8.68 -26.40 4.03
CA GLU A 491 -8.59 -26.62 5.47
C GLU A 491 -7.13 -26.71 5.98
N THR A 492 -6.23 -27.27 5.17
CA THR A 492 -4.81 -27.44 5.55
C THR A 492 -4.02 -26.13 5.51
N LEU A 493 -4.52 -25.08 4.85
CA LEU A 493 -3.88 -23.75 4.85
C LEU A 493 -3.67 -23.23 6.27
N THR A 494 -4.54 -23.60 7.22
CA THR A 494 -4.42 -23.24 8.65
C THR A 494 -3.13 -23.72 9.32
N LYS A 495 -2.41 -24.68 8.71
CA LYS A 495 -1.13 -25.20 9.20
C LYS A 495 0.10 -24.41 8.72
N SER A 496 -0.08 -23.43 7.83
CA SER A 496 1.04 -22.62 7.34
C SER A 496 1.60 -21.71 8.43
N ILE A 497 2.89 -21.36 8.30
CA ILE A 497 3.54 -20.40 9.20
C ILE A 497 2.89 -19.02 9.05
N PHE A 498 2.50 -18.62 7.84
CA PHE A 498 1.82 -17.35 7.59
C PHE A 498 0.43 -17.24 8.24
N ASN A 499 -0.24 -18.34 8.58
CA ASN A 499 -1.51 -18.32 9.33
C ASN A 499 -1.32 -18.36 10.87
N ASN A 500 -0.09 -18.42 11.36
CA ASN A 500 0.18 -18.37 12.80
C ASN A 500 -0.17 -16.98 13.37
N LYS A 501 -1.21 -16.92 14.19
CA LYS A 501 -1.73 -15.67 14.77
C LYS A 501 -0.67 -14.87 15.56
N ASN A 502 0.21 -15.54 16.32
CA ASN A 502 1.24 -14.86 17.11
C ASN A 502 2.30 -14.19 16.20
N ILE A 503 2.67 -14.82 15.09
CA ILE A 503 3.58 -14.20 14.10
C ILE A 503 2.95 -12.97 13.48
N ASN A 504 1.68 -13.07 13.05
CA ASN A 504 0.96 -11.95 12.44
C ASN A 504 0.81 -10.76 13.41
N GLU A 505 0.49 -11.01 14.68
CA GLU A 505 0.39 -9.96 15.70
C GLU A 505 1.73 -9.25 15.96
N ILE A 506 2.85 -9.97 15.91
CA ILE A 506 4.20 -9.38 16.02
C ILE A 506 4.53 -8.58 14.75
N PHE A 507 4.31 -9.17 13.57
CA PHE A 507 4.65 -8.57 12.27
C PHE A 507 3.86 -7.29 12.00
N GLU A 508 2.53 -7.31 12.14
CA GLU A 508 1.70 -6.12 11.93
C GLU A 508 2.02 -5.02 12.95
N LYS A 509 2.49 -5.37 14.15
CA LYS A 509 2.96 -4.40 15.14
C LYS A 509 4.31 -3.77 14.78
N GLU A 510 5.25 -4.53 14.21
CA GLU A 510 6.53 -3.99 13.71
C GLU A 510 6.28 -3.15 12.43
N LYS A 511 5.43 -3.62 11.52
CA LYS A 511 4.95 -2.92 10.31
C LYS A 511 4.26 -1.59 10.62
N ALA A 512 3.32 -1.56 11.58
CA ALA A 512 2.64 -0.34 11.99
C ALA A 512 3.60 0.70 12.61
N GLN A 513 4.61 0.25 13.38
CA GLN A 513 5.67 1.13 13.87
C GLN A 513 6.52 1.69 12.73
N PHE A 514 6.93 0.83 11.79
CA PHE A 514 7.70 1.22 10.62
C PHE A 514 6.95 2.25 9.76
N ASN A 515 5.70 1.97 9.39
CA ASN A 515 4.88 2.88 8.58
C ASN A 515 4.65 4.24 9.27
N LYS A 516 4.61 4.29 10.61
CA LYS A 516 4.53 5.54 11.38
C LYS A 516 5.85 6.34 11.38
N ALA A 517 6.99 5.66 11.37
CA ALA A 517 8.31 6.28 11.49
C ALA A 517 8.93 6.74 10.15
N PHE A 518 8.40 6.27 9.02
CA PHE A 518 9.03 6.45 7.70
C PHE A 518 8.02 6.91 6.62
N PRO A 519 8.41 7.81 5.68
CA PRO A 519 7.65 8.19 4.49
C PRO A 519 7.85 7.18 3.34
N SER A 520 7.16 7.36 2.21
CA SER A 520 7.18 6.36 1.14
C SER A 520 8.56 6.16 0.50
N ALA A 521 9.43 7.17 0.51
CA ALA A 521 10.82 7.00 0.08
C ALA A 521 11.54 5.81 0.75
N GLN A 522 11.29 5.56 2.04
CA GLN A 522 11.83 4.41 2.79
C GLN A 522 10.88 3.21 2.82
N ARG A 523 9.56 3.41 2.77
CA ARG A 523 8.60 2.29 2.66
C ARG A 523 8.77 1.52 1.35
N ASP A 524 9.07 2.22 0.26
CA ASP A 524 9.41 1.66 -1.05
C ASP A 524 10.60 0.68 -1.00
N HIS A 525 11.51 0.79 -0.01
CA HIS A 525 12.64 -0.13 0.13
C HIS A 525 12.25 -1.53 0.64
N ILE A 526 11.09 -1.64 1.28
CA ILE A 526 10.63 -2.85 1.96
C ILE A 526 9.17 -3.20 1.60
N ASN A 527 8.64 -2.56 0.55
CA ASN A 527 7.25 -2.70 0.09
C ASN A 527 6.83 -4.15 -0.16
N TYR A 528 7.78 -5.00 -0.56
CA TYR A 528 7.67 -6.45 -0.71
C TYR A 528 7.09 -7.15 0.51
N PHE A 529 7.36 -6.65 1.73
CA PHE A 529 6.78 -7.19 2.97
C PHE A 529 5.63 -6.31 3.52
N ILE A 530 5.67 -4.99 3.34
CA ILE A 530 4.80 -4.06 4.10
C ILE A 530 3.61 -3.46 3.35
N LYS A 531 3.50 -3.66 2.02
CA LYS A 531 2.42 -3.08 1.23
C LYS A 531 1.07 -3.64 1.63
N THR A 532 0.03 -2.81 1.67
CA THR A 532 -1.34 -3.28 1.91
C THR A 532 -1.84 -4.08 0.71
N SER A 533 -2.11 -5.36 0.93
CA SER A 533 -2.67 -6.30 -0.02
C SER A 533 -3.83 -7.05 0.65
N ASP A 534 -4.85 -7.42 -0.13
CA ASP A 534 -6.01 -8.19 0.37
C ASP A 534 -5.66 -9.69 0.58
N VAL A 535 -4.48 -10.11 0.11
CA VAL A 535 -3.90 -11.45 0.26
C VAL A 535 -2.62 -11.29 1.09
N GLY A 536 -2.34 -12.24 2.00
CA GLY A 536 -1.31 -12.13 3.04
C GLY A 536 0.15 -12.22 2.55
N ASP A 537 0.44 -11.83 1.31
CA ASP A 537 1.69 -12.07 0.59
C ASP A 537 2.91 -11.54 1.39
N GLY A 538 2.79 -10.34 1.97
CA GLY A 538 3.92 -9.67 2.63
C GLY A 538 4.54 -10.41 3.83
N ILE A 539 3.76 -11.21 4.57
CA ILE A 539 4.30 -12.05 5.66
C ILE A 539 4.91 -13.35 5.11
N GLN A 540 4.38 -13.92 4.01
CA GLN A 540 4.97 -15.08 3.33
C GLN A 540 6.39 -14.75 2.83
N GLU A 541 6.54 -13.58 2.22
CA GLU A 541 7.83 -13.07 1.77
C GLU A 541 8.79 -12.79 2.95
N ALA A 542 8.28 -12.27 4.07
CA ALA A 542 9.08 -12.09 5.27
C ALA A 542 9.50 -13.43 5.90
N ILE A 543 8.70 -14.50 5.80
CA ILE A 543 9.06 -15.87 6.18
C ILE A 543 10.22 -16.38 5.31
N ALA A 544 10.09 -16.24 3.99
CA ALA A 544 11.09 -16.66 3.01
C ALA A 544 12.44 -15.95 3.20
N GLU A 545 12.45 -14.62 3.23
CA GLU A 545 13.66 -13.84 3.44
C GLU A 545 14.28 -14.10 4.84
N SER A 546 13.46 -14.35 5.86
CA SER A 546 13.96 -14.73 7.19
C SER A 546 14.68 -16.08 7.18
N ASN A 547 14.19 -17.08 6.43
CA ASN A 547 14.86 -18.38 6.32
C ASN A 547 16.27 -18.23 5.71
N ALA A 548 16.39 -17.42 4.66
CA ALA A 548 17.67 -17.10 4.04
C ALA A 548 18.60 -16.35 5.01
N LEU A 549 18.10 -15.29 5.65
CA LEU A 549 18.88 -14.45 6.58
C LEU A 549 19.33 -15.16 7.87
N LEU A 550 18.63 -16.22 8.29
CA LEU A 550 19.04 -17.07 9.42
C LEU A 550 20.20 -18.01 9.07
N SER A 551 20.48 -18.20 7.77
CA SER A 551 21.41 -19.22 7.24
C SER A 551 22.60 -18.63 6.48
N THR A 552 22.46 -17.45 5.87
CA THR A 552 23.51 -16.72 5.15
C THR A 552 23.19 -15.23 5.06
N TYR A 553 24.18 -14.41 4.73
CA TYR A 553 23.93 -13.02 4.34
C TYR A 553 23.32 -12.94 2.92
N ASN A 554 22.62 -11.85 2.62
CA ASN A 554 22.20 -11.53 1.27
C ASN A 554 23.41 -11.06 0.44
N ASN A 555 23.69 -11.75 -0.66
CA ASN A 555 24.82 -11.51 -1.56
C ASN A 555 24.42 -10.89 -2.91
N ASP A 556 23.19 -10.40 -3.07
CA ASP A 556 22.70 -9.70 -4.27
C ASP A 556 22.28 -8.25 -3.95
N ASP A 557 22.93 -7.30 -4.63
CA ASP A 557 22.68 -5.86 -4.53
C ASP A 557 21.21 -5.48 -4.77
N LEU A 558 20.48 -6.24 -5.60
CA LEU A 558 19.07 -6.02 -5.93
C LEU A 558 18.14 -6.14 -4.72
N PHE A 559 18.52 -6.99 -3.76
CA PHE A 559 17.73 -7.27 -2.55
C PHE A 559 18.31 -6.58 -1.30
N SER A 560 19.54 -6.05 -1.39
CA SER A 560 20.34 -5.51 -0.27
C SER A 560 19.54 -4.68 0.76
N ILE A 561 18.80 -3.68 0.28
CA ILE A 561 18.08 -2.74 1.14
C ILE A 561 16.83 -3.37 1.81
N ARG A 562 16.11 -4.28 1.14
CA ARG A 562 14.92 -4.92 1.72
C ARG A 562 15.32 -5.85 2.86
N SER A 563 16.37 -6.66 2.66
CA SER A 563 16.88 -7.58 3.68
C SER A 563 17.45 -6.80 4.87
N GLN A 564 18.20 -5.73 4.60
CA GLN A 564 18.75 -4.83 5.62
C GLN A 564 17.66 -4.20 6.50
N TYR A 565 16.58 -3.70 5.88
CA TYR A 565 15.47 -3.11 6.64
C TYR A 565 14.67 -4.18 7.41
N LEU A 566 14.53 -5.40 6.87
CA LEU A 566 13.88 -6.51 7.58
C LEU A 566 14.67 -6.88 8.86
N GLN A 567 15.99 -7.07 8.76
CA GLN A 567 16.84 -7.37 9.94
C GLN A 567 16.86 -6.26 11.00
N GLN A 568 16.68 -5.01 10.60
CA GLN A 568 16.71 -3.85 11.50
C GLN A 568 15.36 -3.55 12.15
N TYR A 569 14.26 -3.64 11.41
CA TYR A 569 12.95 -3.15 11.84
C TYR A 569 11.92 -4.24 12.14
N PHE A 570 12.17 -5.49 11.74
CA PHE A 570 11.33 -6.66 12.02
C PHE A 570 12.04 -7.75 12.85
N PRO A 571 12.90 -7.42 13.84
CA PRO A 571 13.70 -8.42 14.55
C PRO A 571 12.87 -9.38 15.40
N LYS A 572 11.69 -8.98 15.90
CA LYS A 572 10.84 -9.90 16.69
C LYS A 572 10.13 -10.90 15.81
N THR A 573 9.69 -10.49 14.61
CA THR A 573 9.23 -11.41 13.58
C THR A 573 10.33 -12.42 13.25
N ILE A 574 11.56 -12.00 12.94
CA ILE A 574 12.67 -12.93 12.64
C ILE A 574 12.94 -13.90 13.80
N ALA A 575 12.98 -13.41 15.05
CA ALA A 575 13.18 -14.26 16.21
C ALA A 575 12.07 -15.33 16.35
N GLN A 576 10.79 -14.94 16.23
CA GLN A 576 9.67 -15.87 16.29
C GLN A 576 9.69 -16.86 15.12
N LEU A 577 10.02 -16.40 13.91
CA LEU A 577 10.11 -17.25 12.72
C LEU A 577 11.22 -18.30 12.82
N SER A 578 12.35 -17.99 13.47
CA SER A 578 13.41 -18.97 13.70
C SER A 578 12.96 -20.20 14.50
N HIS A 579 11.91 -20.07 15.32
CA HIS A 579 11.33 -21.19 16.05
C HIS A 579 10.38 -22.02 15.20
N GLU A 580 9.63 -21.40 14.28
CA GLU A 580 8.67 -22.10 13.42
C GLU A 580 9.35 -22.76 12.22
N LEU A 581 10.35 -22.12 11.60
CA LEU A 581 11.12 -22.61 10.45
C LEU A 581 12.04 -23.81 10.74
N ASN A 582 12.11 -24.25 12.00
CA ASN A 582 12.96 -25.36 12.45
C ASN A 582 12.15 -26.45 13.22
N LYS A 583 10.86 -26.62 12.90
CA LYS A 583 9.99 -27.73 13.33
C LYS A 583 9.91 -28.86 12.28
#